data_AF-A0A453RHR6-F1
#
_entry.id   AF-A0A453RHR6-F1
#
_cell.length_a   1.000
_cell.length_b   1.000
_cell.length_c   1.000
_cell.angle_alpha   90.00
_cell.angle_beta   90.00
_cell.angle_gamma   90.00
#
_symmetry.space_group_name_H-M   'P 1'
#
loop_
_entity.id
_entity.type
_entity.pdbx_description
1 polymer ?
#
loop_
_entity_poly.entity_id
_entity_poly.type
_entity_poly.pdbx_seq_one_letter_code
_entity_poly.pdbx_strand_id
1 'polypeptide(L)'
;MLSKQLRGTCRHSLTGKKRRYLPVVVHSIICILHPYYFSASKTFTLLQMPDMLNWFGWCTWDAFYTDVTAEGVKEGLQSFEKGGTAPKFVIIDDGWQSVSMDPAGSAFVSDNAANFANRLYDIKENHKFQKNGRKGHREEDPANGLAHIVSEIKGKHELKYVYVWHAITGYWGGVRPGADGMEHYQSKMQYPVSSPGVQKNEPCEAFNSIADNGLGLVDPDKVFSFYNELHSYLASAGVDGVKVDVQNILEALGGGHGGRVLLSRKYQQALEASIARNFRDNGIICCMSHNTDNLYSSKRNAVVRASDDFWPRDPASHTIHIASVAYNTVFLGEFMQPDWDMFHSVHPMAEYHAAARAVGGCAIYVR
;
A
#
# COMPACT_ATOMS: atom_id res chain seq x y z
N MET A 1 32.05 33.45 -27.77
CA MET A 1 32.95 32.45 -27.17
C MET A 1 32.14 31.59 -26.21
N LEU A 2 31.45 30.60 -26.76
CA LEU A 2 30.74 29.55 -26.04
C LEU A 2 31.50 28.26 -26.30
N SER A 3 32.08 27.63 -25.29
CA SER A 3 32.28 26.17 -25.29
C SER A 3 32.75 25.69 -23.91
N LYS A 4 32.11 24.62 -23.44
CA LYS A 4 32.65 23.56 -22.56
C LYS A 4 33.07 23.95 -21.13
N GLN A 5 32.23 23.60 -20.16
CA GLN A 5 32.59 22.67 -19.08
C GLN A 5 31.36 22.32 -18.24
N LEU A 6 31.04 21.03 -18.22
CA LEU A 6 30.48 20.22 -17.11
C LEU A 6 29.94 18.94 -17.74
N ARG A 7 30.86 18.00 -17.98
CA ARG A 7 30.57 16.59 -18.23
C ARG A 7 30.73 15.86 -16.91
N GLY A 8 29.71 15.14 -16.51
CA GLY A 8 29.79 14.17 -15.42
C GLY A 8 28.42 13.84 -14.86
N THR A 9 27.71 12.91 -15.50
CA THR A 9 27.09 11.71 -14.88
C THR A 9 26.01 11.11 -15.80
N CYS A 10 26.12 9.79 -15.98
CA CYS A 10 25.20 8.83 -16.58
C CYS A 10 24.40 9.20 -17.85
N ARG A 11 25.04 9.01 -19.00
CA ARG A 11 24.36 8.47 -20.19
C ARG A 11 24.29 6.95 -20.03
N HIS A 12 23.09 6.36 -20.01
CA HIS A 12 22.91 5.01 -20.53
C HIS A 12 22.32 5.09 -21.95
N SER A 13 22.90 4.28 -22.80
CA SER A 13 22.78 4.29 -24.25
C SER A 13 21.40 3.81 -24.69
N LEU A 14 20.73 4.66 -25.47
CA LEU A 14 19.63 4.27 -26.34
C LEU A 14 20.20 3.34 -27.42
N THR A 15 20.18 2.03 -27.15
CA THR A 15 20.21 1.01 -28.21
C THR A 15 18.78 0.57 -28.47
N GLY A 16 18.34 0.75 -29.71
CA GLY A 16 16.95 0.57 -30.12
C GLY A 16 16.44 -0.84 -29.86
N LYS A 17 15.58 -0.96 -28.85
CA LYS A 17 14.50 -1.95 -28.82
C LYS A 17 13.21 -1.18 -28.57
N LYS A 18 12.34 -1.15 -29.59
CA LYS A 18 10.94 -0.72 -29.41
C LYS A 18 10.37 -1.49 -28.21
N ARG A 19 9.99 -0.79 -27.14
CA ARG A 19 9.10 -1.35 -26.12
C ARG A 19 7.84 -1.78 -26.87
N ARG A 20 7.65 -3.08 -27.09
CA ARG A 20 6.38 -3.63 -27.51
C ARG A 20 5.50 -3.67 -26.28
N TYR A 21 4.72 -2.62 -26.06
CA TYR A 21 3.55 -2.71 -25.20
C TYR A 21 2.55 -3.57 -25.96
N LEU A 22 2.41 -4.84 -25.54
CA LEU A 22 1.38 -5.71 -26.11
C LEU A 22 0.05 -5.31 -25.44
N PRO A 23 -1.02 -5.03 -26.20
CA PRO A 23 -2.35 -4.99 -25.61
C PRO A 23 -2.64 -6.37 -25.05
N VAL A 24 -2.95 -6.43 -23.75
CA VAL A 24 -3.43 -7.66 -23.10
C VAL A 24 -4.65 -8.14 -23.88
N VAL A 25 -4.67 -9.41 -24.24
CA VAL A 25 -5.75 -10.06 -25.00
C VAL A 25 -6.95 -10.23 -24.05
N VAL A 26 -7.75 -9.18 -23.91
CA VAL A 26 -8.87 -9.12 -22.93
C VAL A 26 -10.12 -9.87 -23.43
N HIS A 27 -10.33 -10.01 -24.74
CA HIS A 27 -11.62 -10.49 -25.24
C HIS A 27 -11.84 -12.02 -25.13
N SER A 28 -10.79 -12.82 -25.28
CA SER A 28 -10.94 -14.29 -25.31
C SER A 28 -10.93 -14.94 -23.92
N ILE A 29 -10.42 -14.25 -22.89
CA ILE A 29 -10.33 -14.78 -21.52
C ILE A 29 -11.66 -14.62 -20.78
N ILE A 30 -12.38 -13.51 -21.00
CA ILE A 30 -13.67 -13.22 -20.35
C ILE A 30 -14.71 -14.30 -20.70
N CYS A 31 -14.79 -14.72 -21.97
CA CYS A 31 -15.77 -15.74 -22.41
C CYS A 31 -15.42 -17.18 -21.97
N ILE A 32 -14.14 -17.51 -21.74
CA ILE A 32 -13.72 -18.87 -21.35
C ILE A 32 -13.85 -19.06 -19.82
N LEU A 33 -13.72 -17.99 -19.05
CA LEU A 33 -13.77 -18.03 -17.58
C LEU A 33 -15.19 -17.86 -17.00
N HIS A 34 -16.11 -17.26 -17.74
CA HIS A 34 -17.48 -16.95 -17.28
C HIS A 34 -18.26 -18.13 -16.65
N PRO A 35 -18.21 -19.38 -17.15
CA PRO A 35 -19.00 -20.48 -16.57
C PRO A 35 -18.33 -21.16 -15.37
N TYR A 36 -16.99 -21.12 -15.26
CA TYR A 36 -16.24 -21.78 -14.18
C TYR A 36 -16.13 -20.92 -12.91
N TYR A 37 -16.33 -19.61 -13.03
CA TYR A 37 -16.29 -18.66 -11.91
C TYR A 37 -17.54 -18.72 -10.99
N PHE A 38 -18.71 -19.09 -11.54
CA PHE A 38 -19.98 -18.99 -10.81
C PHE A 38 -20.21 -20.07 -9.75
N SER A 39 -19.46 -21.18 -9.77
CA SER A 39 -19.75 -22.32 -8.89
C SER A 39 -19.14 -22.21 -7.48
N ALA A 40 -18.29 -21.21 -7.17
CA ALA A 40 -17.54 -21.21 -5.91
C ALA A 40 -17.25 -19.87 -5.21
N SER A 41 -17.49 -18.69 -5.79
CA SER A 41 -16.79 -17.49 -5.30
C SER A 41 -17.58 -16.17 -5.40
N LYS A 42 -17.67 -15.45 -4.26
CA LYS A 42 -17.77 -13.99 -4.06
C LYS A 42 -18.39 -13.19 -5.22
N THR A 43 -19.67 -12.83 -5.12
CA THR A 43 -20.31 -11.83 -6.00
C THR A 43 -20.14 -10.44 -5.39
N PHE A 44 -19.74 -9.44 -6.19
CA PHE A 44 -19.55 -8.04 -5.77
C PHE A 44 -20.70 -7.50 -4.91
N THR A 45 -21.94 -7.86 -5.24
CA THR A 45 -23.17 -7.43 -4.56
C THR A 45 -23.31 -7.90 -3.11
N LEU A 46 -22.49 -8.87 -2.67
CA LEU A 46 -22.51 -9.41 -1.31
C LEU A 46 -21.44 -8.78 -0.40
N LEU A 47 -20.61 -7.87 -0.92
CA LEU A 47 -19.56 -7.24 -0.13
C LEU A 47 -20.09 -6.05 0.64
N GLN A 48 -19.69 -5.96 1.91
CA GLN A 48 -19.83 -4.74 2.68
C GLN A 48 -18.82 -3.73 2.14
N MET A 49 -19.34 -2.70 1.49
CA MET A 49 -18.56 -1.59 0.96
C MET A 49 -18.29 -0.56 2.06
N PRO A 50 -17.02 -0.13 2.27
CA PRO A 50 -16.72 0.89 3.27
C PRO A 50 -17.32 2.24 2.86
N ASP A 51 -17.98 2.94 3.80
CA ASP A 51 -18.60 4.26 3.58
C ASP A 51 -17.57 5.32 3.19
N MET A 52 -16.29 5.12 3.54
CA MET A 52 -15.20 6.01 3.13
C MET A 52 -15.16 6.26 1.61
N LEU A 53 -15.64 5.31 0.79
CA LEU A 53 -15.73 5.44 -0.68
C LEU A 53 -16.67 6.58 -1.13
N ASN A 54 -17.62 7.00 -0.29
CA ASN A 54 -18.59 8.04 -0.60
C ASN A 54 -18.05 9.46 -0.42
N TRP A 55 -16.78 9.59 -0.01
CA TRP A 55 -16.23 10.87 0.40
C TRP A 55 -14.99 11.24 -0.41
N PHE A 56 -14.72 12.54 -0.45
CA PHE A 56 -13.43 13.05 -0.91
C PHE A 56 -12.37 12.85 0.19
N GLY A 57 -11.17 12.40 -0.19
CA GLY A 57 -10.09 12.15 0.76
C GLY A 57 -8.74 12.71 0.37
N TRP A 58 -7.77 12.44 1.24
CA TRP A 58 -6.37 12.82 1.06
C TRP A 58 -5.44 11.67 1.46
N CYS A 59 -4.36 11.45 0.73
CA CYS A 59 -3.31 10.51 1.09
C CYS A 59 -1.96 11.21 1.19
N THR A 60 -1.18 10.90 2.23
CA THR A 60 0.04 11.65 2.55
C THR A 60 1.26 11.25 1.72
N TRP A 61 1.19 10.19 0.90
CA TRP A 61 2.37 9.60 0.23
C TRP A 61 3.12 10.58 -0.67
N ASP A 62 2.52 11.17 -1.69
CA ASP A 62 3.26 12.10 -2.57
C ASP A 62 3.52 13.48 -1.94
N ALA A 63 2.82 13.81 -0.84
CA ALA A 63 3.03 15.05 -0.11
C ALA A 63 4.32 15.00 0.73
N PHE A 64 4.65 13.83 1.29
CA PHE A 64 5.74 13.70 2.25
C PHE A 64 6.65 12.48 2.05
N TYR A 65 6.23 11.50 1.26
CA TYR A 65 6.77 10.15 1.23
C TYR A 65 6.97 9.63 2.66
N THR A 66 8.11 9.02 2.94
CA THR A 66 8.45 8.52 4.27
C THR A 66 8.69 9.63 5.31
N ASP A 67 8.70 10.91 4.93
CA ASP A 67 8.94 12.04 5.83
C ASP A 67 7.66 12.58 6.50
N VAL A 68 6.51 11.92 6.31
CA VAL A 68 5.24 12.33 6.94
C VAL A 68 5.38 12.46 8.46
N THR A 69 4.80 13.51 9.03
CA THR A 69 4.78 13.80 10.48
C THR A 69 3.37 14.13 10.95
N ALA A 70 3.10 14.01 12.25
CA ALA A 70 1.83 14.46 12.82
C ALA A 70 1.55 15.94 12.54
N GLU A 71 2.56 16.82 12.55
CA GLU A 71 2.40 18.24 12.21
C GLU A 71 2.06 18.43 10.73
N GLY A 72 2.78 17.76 9.83
CA GLY A 72 2.51 17.82 8.39
C GLY A 72 1.09 17.37 8.02
N VAL A 73 0.55 16.36 8.72
CA VAL A 73 -0.86 15.95 8.54
C VAL A 73 -1.82 17.07 8.97
N LYS A 74 -1.60 17.72 10.11
CA LYS A 74 -2.44 18.84 10.57
C LYS A 74 -2.38 20.03 9.62
N GLU A 75 -1.19 20.41 9.19
CA GLU A 75 -0.98 21.52 8.27
C GLU A 75 -1.65 21.24 6.91
N GLY A 76 -1.52 20.01 6.40
CA GLY A 76 -2.19 19.58 5.18
C GLY A 76 -3.71 19.70 5.26
N LEU A 77 -4.33 19.16 6.32
CA LEU A 77 -5.78 19.26 6.54
C LEU A 77 -6.26 20.71 6.66
N GLN A 78 -5.53 21.55 7.41
CA GLN A 78 -5.83 22.98 7.50
C GLN A 78 -5.71 23.68 6.15
N SER A 79 -4.78 23.27 5.29
CA SER A 79 -4.64 23.85 3.95
C SER A 79 -5.85 23.54 3.06
N PHE A 80 -6.40 22.33 3.14
CA PHE A 80 -7.63 21.94 2.43
C PHE A 80 -8.85 22.74 2.87
N GLU A 81 -8.99 22.96 4.19
CA GLU A 81 -10.06 23.79 4.73
C GLU A 81 -9.97 25.24 4.27
N LYS A 82 -8.76 25.83 4.30
CA LYS A 82 -8.51 27.18 3.75
C LYS A 82 -8.81 27.25 2.25
N GLY A 83 -8.57 26.16 1.52
CA GLY A 83 -8.89 26.02 0.11
C GLY A 83 -10.37 25.74 -0.19
N GLY A 84 -11.22 25.58 0.83
CA GLY A 84 -12.67 25.36 0.68
C GLY A 84 -13.06 23.93 0.26
N THR A 85 -12.12 22.98 0.25
CA THR A 85 -12.37 21.57 -0.12
C THR A 85 -11.80 20.64 0.94
N ALA A 86 -12.52 20.48 2.05
CA ALA A 86 -12.07 19.67 3.19
C ALA A 86 -12.27 18.15 2.91
N PRO A 87 -11.22 17.32 3.01
CA PRO A 87 -11.35 15.87 2.94
C PRO A 87 -12.15 15.35 4.13
N LYS A 88 -12.95 14.29 3.91
CA LYS A 88 -13.64 13.57 5.01
C LYS A 88 -12.92 12.28 5.39
N PHE A 89 -11.87 11.90 4.66
CA PHE A 89 -10.94 10.89 5.13
C PHE A 89 -9.50 11.24 4.81
N VAL A 90 -8.59 10.71 5.60
CA VAL A 90 -7.15 10.78 5.35
C VAL A 90 -6.52 9.40 5.45
N ILE A 91 -5.62 9.08 4.52
CA ILE A 91 -4.73 7.93 4.60
C ILE A 91 -3.35 8.44 5.02
N ILE A 92 -2.93 8.11 6.23
CA ILE A 92 -1.55 8.31 6.69
C ILE A 92 -0.72 7.17 6.09
N ASP A 93 -0.10 7.46 4.95
CA ASP A 93 0.69 6.51 4.18
C ASP A 93 2.07 6.24 4.82
N ASP A 94 2.93 5.47 4.16
CA ASP A 94 4.21 5.01 4.67
C ASP A 94 5.07 6.15 5.26
N GLY A 95 5.68 5.88 6.42
CA GLY A 95 6.53 6.80 7.16
C GLY A 95 6.12 6.94 8.64
N TRP A 96 4.96 6.48 9.06
CA TRP A 96 4.51 6.56 10.45
C TRP A 96 5.03 5.42 11.36
N GLN A 97 5.45 4.30 10.76
CA GLN A 97 5.80 3.06 11.47
C GLN A 97 7.20 3.09 12.10
N SER A 98 7.38 2.31 13.17
CA SER A 98 8.67 2.06 13.81
C SER A 98 9.51 1.06 13.01
N VAL A 99 10.33 1.60 12.10
CA VAL A 99 11.12 0.80 11.16
C VAL A 99 12.59 1.18 11.16
N SER A 100 13.46 0.21 10.90
CA SER A 100 14.87 0.46 10.65
C SER A 100 15.49 -0.65 9.83
N MET A 101 16.55 -0.30 9.09
CA MET A 101 17.38 -1.27 8.38
C MET A 101 18.30 -1.99 9.38
N ASP A 102 18.57 -3.26 9.13
CA ASP A 102 19.54 -4.01 9.95
C ASP A 102 20.98 -3.54 9.65
N PRO A 103 21.93 -3.68 10.58
CA PRO A 103 23.30 -3.17 10.40
C PRO A 103 24.04 -3.71 9.17
N ALA A 104 23.73 -4.95 8.77
CA ALA A 104 24.31 -5.59 7.58
C ALA A 104 23.51 -5.33 6.29
N GLY A 105 22.43 -4.56 6.37
CA GLY A 105 21.55 -4.26 5.24
C GLY A 105 22.16 -3.26 4.26
N SER A 106 21.74 -3.35 3.01
CA SER A 106 22.04 -2.40 1.95
C SER A 106 20.82 -1.53 1.68
N ALA A 107 20.95 -0.22 1.93
CA ALA A 107 19.87 0.72 1.73
C ALA A 107 19.50 0.85 0.25
N PHE A 108 18.19 0.87 -0.03
CA PHE A 108 17.69 1.39 -1.29
C PHE A 108 17.55 2.91 -1.17
N VAL A 109 18.19 3.65 -2.07
CA VAL A 109 18.17 5.12 -2.08
C VAL A 109 17.69 5.57 -3.44
N SER A 110 16.48 6.15 -3.46
CA SER A 110 15.90 6.80 -4.63
C SER A 110 15.06 7.97 -4.15
N ASP A 111 14.94 8.99 -4.99
CA ASP A 111 13.99 10.07 -4.75
C ASP A 111 12.58 9.48 -4.75
N ASN A 112 11.72 9.93 -3.82
CA ASN A 112 10.30 9.59 -3.80
C ASN A 112 10.02 8.08 -3.56
N ALA A 113 10.89 7.39 -2.82
CA ALA A 113 10.74 5.97 -2.50
C ALA A 113 11.08 5.66 -1.03
N ALA A 114 10.49 4.59 -0.50
CA ALA A 114 10.89 4.04 0.78
C ALA A 114 12.23 3.28 0.67
N ASN A 115 12.93 3.15 1.80
CA ASN A 115 14.03 2.19 1.90
C ASN A 115 13.47 0.78 2.10
N PHE A 116 13.47 -0.03 1.04
CA PHE A 116 12.89 -1.38 1.05
C PHE A 116 13.61 -2.37 1.98
N ALA A 117 14.81 -2.04 2.46
CA ALA A 117 15.57 -2.84 3.42
C ALA A 117 15.12 -2.64 4.89
N ASN A 118 14.30 -1.63 5.17
CA ASN A 118 13.80 -1.37 6.51
C ASN A 118 12.84 -2.49 6.96
N ARG A 119 12.88 -2.82 8.25
CA ARG A 119 11.99 -3.81 8.90
C ARG A 119 11.21 -3.17 10.04
N LEU A 120 9.98 -3.63 10.23
CA LEU A 120 9.16 -3.28 11.39
C LEU A 120 9.79 -3.87 12.64
N TYR A 121 10.08 -3.04 13.64
CA TYR A 121 10.61 -3.50 14.94
C TYR A 121 9.67 -3.20 16.12
N ASP A 122 8.57 -2.50 15.88
CA ASP A 122 7.48 -2.30 16.84
C ASP A 122 6.17 -2.08 16.05
N ILE A 123 5.06 -2.62 16.55
CA ILE A 123 3.74 -2.41 15.93
C ILE A 123 3.20 -0.98 16.16
N LYS A 124 3.76 -0.27 17.16
CA LYS A 124 3.41 1.11 17.43
C LYS A 124 4.19 2.09 16.53
N GLU A 125 3.63 3.27 16.39
CA GLU A 125 4.19 4.38 15.61
C GLU A 125 5.57 4.81 16.09
N ASN A 126 6.31 5.42 15.17
CA ASN A 126 7.58 6.05 15.48
C ASN A 126 7.40 7.41 16.16
N HIS A 127 8.53 7.97 16.61
CA HIS A 127 8.60 9.27 17.27
C HIS A 127 7.94 10.45 16.51
N LYS A 128 7.74 10.40 15.18
CA LYS A 128 7.11 11.50 14.43
C LYS A 128 5.60 11.64 14.70
N PHE A 129 5.00 10.62 15.32
CA PHE A 129 3.57 10.54 15.63
C PHE A 129 3.30 10.47 17.15
N GLN A 130 4.35 10.62 17.96
CA GLN A 130 4.23 10.74 19.41
C GLN A 130 4.22 12.22 19.81
N LYS A 131 3.36 12.60 20.76
CA LYS A 131 3.12 13.99 21.19
C LYS A 131 4.40 14.74 21.57
N ASN A 132 5.29 14.08 22.32
CA ASN A 132 6.61 14.61 22.70
C ASN A 132 7.75 13.80 22.06
N GLY A 133 7.48 13.23 20.90
CA GLY A 133 8.32 12.23 20.26
C GLY A 133 9.72 12.73 19.96
N ARG A 134 10.71 11.93 20.36
CA ARG A 134 12.12 12.17 20.10
C ARG A 134 12.74 10.91 19.55
N LYS A 135 13.60 11.04 18.54
CA LYS A 135 14.26 9.88 17.91
C LYS A 135 15.01 9.07 18.98
N GLY A 136 14.76 7.76 19.03
CA GLY A 136 15.34 6.86 20.03
C GLY A 136 14.63 6.81 21.39
N HIS A 137 13.56 7.58 21.58
CA HIS A 137 12.70 7.53 22.76
C HIS A 137 11.30 7.08 22.38
N ARG A 138 10.60 6.42 23.32
CA ARG A 138 9.23 5.95 23.14
C ARG A 138 8.36 6.49 24.25
N GLU A 139 7.23 7.05 23.85
CA GLU A 139 6.13 7.36 24.76
C GLU A 139 5.34 6.07 25.05
N GLU A 140 5.27 5.68 26.33
CA GLU A 140 4.59 4.44 26.72
C GLU A 140 3.07 4.60 26.88
N ASP A 141 2.62 5.83 27.19
CA ASP A 141 1.20 6.15 27.27
C ASP A 141 0.59 6.20 25.84
N PRO A 142 -0.30 5.26 25.48
CA PRO A 142 -0.91 5.22 24.16
C PRO A 142 -1.68 6.51 23.81
N ALA A 143 -2.17 7.25 24.81
CA ALA A 143 -2.85 8.53 24.60
C ALA A 143 -1.91 9.61 24.05
N ASN A 144 -0.60 9.47 24.24
CA ASN A 144 0.43 10.34 23.68
C ASN A 144 1.08 9.77 22.41
N GLY A 145 0.64 8.59 21.96
CA GLY A 145 1.06 7.97 20.70
C GLY A 145 0.19 8.40 19.52
N LEU A 146 -0.06 7.48 18.59
CA LEU A 146 -0.89 7.74 17.40
C LEU A 146 -2.31 8.25 17.76
N ALA A 147 -2.85 7.82 18.90
CA ALA A 147 -4.18 8.21 19.37
C ALA A 147 -4.33 9.73 19.56
N HIS A 148 -3.24 10.41 19.97
CA HIS A 148 -3.21 11.86 20.15
C HIS A 148 -3.60 12.58 18.87
N ILE A 149 -2.87 12.30 17.79
CA ILE A 149 -3.05 13.00 16.51
C ILE A 149 -4.38 12.61 15.86
N VAL A 150 -4.79 11.34 15.92
CA VAL A 150 -6.08 10.88 15.38
C VAL A 150 -7.23 11.59 16.07
N SER A 151 -7.20 11.68 17.41
CA SER A 151 -8.23 12.38 18.19
C SER A 151 -8.23 13.87 17.89
N GLU A 152 -7.05 14.49 17.75
CA GLU A 152 -6.92 15.91 17.45
C GLU A 152 -7.49 16.25 16.06
N ILE A 153 -7.11 15.51 15.01
CA ILE A 153 -7.58 15.80 13.65
C ILE A 153 -9.07 15.51 13.48
N LYS A 154 -9.61 14.46 14.10
CA LYS A 154 -11.06 14.18 14.09
C LYS A 154 -11.85 15.22 14.89
N GLY A 155 -11.26 15.80 15.93
CA GLY A 155 -11.92 16.83 16.75
C GLY A 155 -11.89 18.23 16.13
N LYS A 156 -10.88 18.54 15.30
CA LYS A 156 -10.69 19.86 14.68
C LYS A 156 -11.24 19.96 13.26
N HIS A 157 -11.26 18.86 12.53
CA HIS A 157 -11.66 18.80 11.13
C HIS A 157 -12.93 17.96 10.99
N GLU A 158 -13.68 18.16 9.91
CA GLU A 158 -14.87 17.35 9.61
C GLU A 158 -14.49 15.94 9.07
N LEU A 159 -13.38 15.37 9.54
CA LEU A 159 -12.91 14.04 9.18
C LEU A 159 -13.83 12.97 9.77
N LYS A 160 -14.27 12.07 8.91
CA LYS A 160 -15.03 10.86 9.26
C LYS A 160 -14.12 9.67 9.48
N TYR A 161 -13.11 9.52 8.63
CA TYR A 161 -12.26 8.34 8.61
C TYR A 161 -10.77 8.67 8.62
N VAL A 162 -10.00 7.91 9.38
CA VAL A 162 -8.54 7.91 9.35
C VAL A 162 -8.08 6.50 9.04
N TYR A 163 -7.33 6.34 7.95
CA TYR A 163 -6.73 5.08 7.55
C TYR A 163 -5.21 5.20 7.69
N VAL A 164 -4.54 4.08 7.89
CA VAL A 164 -3.07 4.03 7.90
C VAL A 164 -2.53 2.95 6.97
N TRP A 165 -1.33 3.15 6.45
CA TRP A 165 -0.68 2.19 5.56
C TRP A 165 0.14 1.15 6.34
N HIS A 166 0.17 -0.09 5.87
CA HIS A 166 1.24 -1.06 6.19
C HIS A 166 1.42 -2.07 5.04
N ALA A 167 2.57 -2.72 4.95
CA ALA A 167 2.75 -3.83 4.02
C ALA A 167 2.10 -5.13 4.55
N ILE A 168 1.76 -6.06 3.66
CA ILE A 168 1.25 -7.40 4.04
C ILE A 168 2.21 -8.11 5.00
N THR A 169 3.52 -7.89 4.88
CA THR A 169 4.57 -8.45 5.73
C THR A 169 4.91 -7.55 6.93
N GLY A 170 4.07 -6.57 7.26
CA GLY A 170 4.29 -5.57 8.31
C GLY A 170 4.97 -4.30 7.78
N TYR A 171 6.11 -4.46 7.11
CA TYR A 171 6.79 -3.40 6.34
C TYR A 171 7.47 -3.98 5.11
N TRP A 172 8.11 -3.15 4.27
CA TRP A 172 8.79 -3.57 3.03
C TRP A 172 9.77 -4.74 3.23
N GLY A 173 10.68 -4.65 4.20
CA GLY A 173 11.62 -5.72 4.56
C GLY A 173 11.06 -6.75 5.55
N GLY A 174 9.76 -6.67 5.87
CA GLY A 174 9.08 -7.56 6.81
C GLY A 174 9.15 -7.14 8.28
N VAL A 175 8.81 -8.07 9.17
CA VAL A 175 8.95 -7.92 10.64
C VAL A 175 10.35 -8.38 11.05
N ARG A 176 11.08 -7.56 11.81
CA ARG A 176 12.43 -7.88 12.27
C ARG A 176 12.43 -9.15 13.13
N PRO A 177 13.19 -10.21 12.74
CA PRO A 177 13.38 -11.38 13.59
C PRO A 177 14.04 -11.02 14.92
N GLY A 178 13.48 -11.54 16.02
CA GLY A 178 14.03 -11.33 17.37
C GLY A 178 13.95 -9.89 17.89
N ALA A 179 13.09 -9.05 17.32
CA ALA A 179 12.81 -7.74 17.91
C ALA A 179 12.08 -7.90 19.25
N ASP A 180 12.52 -7.12 20.24
CA ASP A 180 11.97 -7.12 21.60
C ASP A 180 10.46 -6.89 21.60
N GLY A 181 9.70 -7.78 22.24
CA GLY A 181 8.24 -7.72 22.30
C GLY A 181 7.52 -8.16 21.02
N MET A 182 8.25 -8.68 20.03
CA MET A 182 7.72 -9.22 18.78
C MET A 182 8.13 -10.68 18.54
N GLU A 183 8.81 -11.33 19.49
CA GLU A 183 9.37 -12.68 19.36
C GLU A 183 8.27 -13.74 19.21
N HIS A 184 7.10 -13.51 19.80
CA HIS A 184 5.96 -14.42 19.72
C HIS A 184 5.37 -14.54 18.31
N TYR A 185 5.66 -13.58 17.41
CA TYR A 185 5.31 -13.67 15.99
C TYR A 185 6.24 -14.62 15.22
N GLN A 186 7.36 -15.03 15.82
CA GLN A 186 8.31 -16.00 15.25
C GLN A 186 8.76 -15.64 13.83
N SER A 187 8.96 -14.35 13.57
CA SER A 187 9.45 -13.87 12.27
C SER A 187 10.81 -14.48 11.94
N LYS A 188 10.98 -14.96 10.71
CA LYS A 188 12.21 -15.56 10.21
C LYS A 188 12.64 -14.92 8.90
N MET A 189 13.94 -14.81 8.70
CA MET A 189 14.47 -14.35 7.42
C MET A 189 14.14 -15.33 6.31
N GLN A 190 13.59 -14.80 5.22
CA GLN A 190 13.31 -15.47 3.96
C GLN A 190 13.90 -14.66 2.82
N TYR A 191 14.23 -15.33 1.71
CA TYR A 191 14.82 -14.68 0.54
C TYR A 191 13.88 -14.89 -0.64
N PRO A 192 13.01 -13.90 -0.95
CA PRO A 192 12.07 -14.01 -2.05
C PRO A 192 12.75 -14.36 -3.37
N VAL A 193 12.16 -15.28 -4.13
CA VAL A 193 12.67 -15.66 -5.46
C VAL A 193 11.62 -15.33 -6.52
N SER A 194 11.95 -14.42 -7.42
CA SER A 194 11.08 -14.08 -8.55
C SER A 194 11.17 -15.14 -9.64
N SER A 195 10.06 -15.40 -10.33
CA SER A 195 10.04 -16.36 -11.44
C SER A 195 10.76 -15.78 -12.67
N PRO A 196 11.38 -16.62 -13.51
CA PRO A 196 12.01 -16.15 -14.76
C PRO A 196 11.06 -15.38 -15.68
N GLY A 197 9.77 -15.72 -15.66
CA GLY A 197 8.74 -15.03 -16.43
C GLY A 197 8.52 -13.59 -15.95
N VAL A 198 8.40 -13.40 -14.64
CA VAL A 198 8.26 -12.06 -14.03
C VAL A 198 9.51 -11.23 -14.29
N GLN A 199 10.70 -11.75 -14.01
CA GLN A 199 11.97 -11.04 -14.24
C GLN A 199 12.16 -10.59 -15.70
N LYS A 200 11.72 -11.41 -16.66
CA LYS A 200 11.81 -11.08 -18.09
C LYS A 200 10.84 -9.99 -18.52
N ASN A 201 9.66 -9.92 -17.90
CA ASN A 201 8.64 -8.95 -18.23
C ASN A 201 8.89 -7.61 -17.53
N GLU A 202 9.24 -7.65 -16.25
CA GLU A 202 9.38 -6.47 -15.41
C GLU A 202 10.48 -6.66 -14.36
N PRO A 203 11.71 -6.19 -14.64
CA PRO A 203 12.73 -6.11 -13.61
C PRO A 203 12.34 -5.04 -12.59
N CYS A 204 12.24 -5.43 -11.32
CA CYS A 204 11.80 -4.57 -10.23
C CYS A 204 12.93 -4.34 -9.22
N GLU A 205 13.44 -3.12 -9.13
CA GLU A 205 14.52 -2.77 -8.20
C GLU A 205 14.07 -2.88 -6.74
N ALA A 206 12.80 -2.58 -6.45
CA ALA A 206 12.23 -2.77 -5.12
C ALA A 206 12.26 -4.25 -4.71
N PHE A 207 11.84 -5.15 -5.60
CA PHE A 207 11.93 -6.59 -5.38
C PHE A 207 13.39 -7.03 -5.17
N ASN A 208 14.31 -6.58 -6.01
CA ASN A 208 15.73 -6.94 -5.88
C ASN A 208 16.30 -6.48 -4.54
N SER A 209 15.99 -5.26 -4.10
CA SER A 209 16.42 -4.76 -2.79
C SER A 209 15.90 -5.63 -1.64
N ILE A 210 14.63 -6.04 -1.68
CA ILE A 210 14.04 -6.95 -0.68
C ILE A 210 14.72 -8.33 -0.75
N ALA A 211 14.94 -8.85 -1.96
CA ALA A 211 15.56 -10.16 -2.15
C ALA A 211 17.01 -10.19 -1.63
N ASP A 212 17.80 -9.15 -1.91
CA ASP A 212 19.20 -9.05 -1.49
C ASP A 212 19.33 -8.88 0.03
N ASN A 213 18.45 -8.10 0.65
CA ASN A 213 18.44 -7.91 2.10
C ASN A 213 17.75 -9.05 2.85
N GLY A 214 16.92 -9.83 2.16
CA GLY A 214 15.94 -10.75 2.72
C GLY A 214 14.69 -10.05 3.27
N LEU A 215 13.65 -10.82 3.55
CA LEU A 215 12.40 -10.39 4.15
C LEU A 215 12.13 -11.14 5.46
N GLY A 216 11.80 -10.41 6.53
CA GLY A 216 11.37 -10.99 7.80
C GLY A 216 9.91 -11.46 7.74
N LEU A 217 9.69 -12.75 7.47
CA LEU A 217 8.37 -13.33 7.32
C LEU A 217 7.87 -13.84 8.67
N VAL A 218 6.78 -13.25 9.17
CA VAL A 218 6.02 -13.75 10.33
C VAL A 218 5.61 -15.20 10.09
N ASP A 219 5.65 -16.04 11.13
CA ASP A 219 5.25 -17.43 10.98
C ASP A 219 3.78 -17.51 10.48
N PRO A 220 3.46 -18.27 9.41
CA PRO A 220 2.10 -18.35 8.88
C PRO A 220 1.05 -18.83 9.88
N ASP A 221 1.44 -19.52 10.96
CA ASP A 221 0.52 -19.93 12.03
C ASP A 221 0.36 -18.86 13.13
N LYS A 222 1.15 -17.78 13.08
CA LYS A 222 1.13 -16.64 14.01
C LYS A 222 0.66 -15.33 13.36
N VAL A 223 0.53 -15.30 12.04
CA VAL A 223 0.18 -14.08 11.29
C VAL A 223 -1.16 -13.47 11.69
N PHE A 224 -2.15 -14.27 12.10
CA PHE A 224 -3.40 -13.71 12.67
C PHE A 224 -3.15 -12.94 13.97
N SER A 225 -2.33 -13.46 14.88
CA SER A 225 -1.98 -12.74 16.11
C SER A 225 -1.29 -11.41 15.79
N PHE A 226 -0.34 -11.43 14.86
CA PHE A 226 0.34 -10.22 14.38
C PHE A 226 -0.65 -9.16 13.86
N TYR A 227 -1.49 -9.51 12.88
CA TYR A 227 -2.46 -8.54 12.37
C TYR A 227 -3.49 -8.14 13.42
N ASN A 228 -3.92 -9.06 14.28
CA ASN A 228 -4.91 -8.75 15.29
C ASN A 228 -4.36 -7.78 16.33
N GLU A 229 -3.14 -7.97 16.80
CA GLU A 229 -2.48 -7.05 17.75
C GLU A 229 -2.23 -5.68 17.10
N LEU A 230 -1.71 -5.64 15.87
CA LEU A 230 -1.51 -4.41 15.11
C LEU A 230 -2.85 -3.66 14.90
N HIS A 231 -3.87 -4.32 14.38
CA HIS A 231 -5.16 -3.66 14.10
C HIS A 231 -5.94 -3.33 15.37
N SER A 232 -5.81 -4.12 16.45
CA SER A 232 -6.40 -3.76 17.76
C SER A 232 -5.76 -2.47 18.29
N TYR A 233 -4.45 -2.34 18.16
CA TYR A 233 -3.73 -1.12 18.53
C TYR A 233 -4.23 0.08 17.72
N LEU A 234 -4.26 -0.05 16.39
CA LEU A 234 -4.73 1.01 15.50
C LEU A 234 -6.19 1.42 15.79
N ALA A 235 -7.09 0.45 15.95
CA ALA A 235 -8.47 0.71 16.31
C ALA A 235 -8.59 1.40 17.67
N SER A 236 -7.76 1.03 18.66
CA SER A 236 -7.73 1.71 19.97
C SER A 236 -7.23 3.15 19.89
N ALA A 237 -6.40 3.46 18.89
CA ALA A 237 -5.96 4.82 18.57
C ALA A 237 -7.00 5.61 17.75
N GLY A 238 -8.16 5.02 17.43
CA GLY A 238 -9.23 5.65 16.67
C GLY A 238 -9.06 5.58 15.16
N VAL A 239 -8.15 4.77 14.63
CA VAL A 239 -8.02 4.48 13.19
C VAL A 239 -9.21 3.61 12.74
N ASP A 240 -9.78 3.91 11.59
CA ASP A 240 -11.00 3.27 11.07
C ASP A 240 -10.73 2.20 10.02
N GLY A 241 -9.52 2.15 9.47
CA GLY A 241 -9.12 1.14 8.50
C GLY A 241 -7.65 1.22 8.09
N VAL A 242 -7.26 0.36 7.14
CA VAL A 242 -5.89 0.24 6.68
C VAL A 242 -5.78 0.19 5.15
N LYS A 243 -4.68 0.72 4.60
CA LYS A 243 -4.22 0.42 3.24
C LYS A 243 -3.11 -0.63 3.35
N VAL A 244 -3.31 -1.80 2.73
CA VAL A 244 -2.38 -2.93 2.83
C VAL A 244 -1.69 -3.19 1.50
N ASP A 245 -0.40 -2.83 1.45
CA ASP A 245 0.43 -2.89 0.24
C ASP A 245 1.28 -4.16 0.17
N VAL A 246 2.05 -4.27 -0.92
CA VAL A 246 3.08 -5.29 -1.12
C VAL A 246 2.51 -6.72 -1.09
N GLN A 247 1.21 -6.89 -1.33
CA GLN A 247 0.55 -8.19 -1.17
C GLN A 247 1.08 -9.27 -2.14
N ASN A 248 1.58 -8.87 -3.30
CA ASN A 248 2.14 -9.76 -4.32
C ASN A 248 3.46 -10.43 -3.89
N ILE A 249 4.15 -9.93 -2.85
CA ILE A 249 5.43 -10.52 -2.42
C ILE A 249 5.29 -11.97 -1.95
N LEU A 250 4.10 -12.35 -1.46
CA LEU A 250 3.82 -13.70 -0.97
C LEU A 250 4.01 -14.78 -2.05
N GLU A 251 3.83 -14.43 -3.34
CA GLU A 251 4.06 -15.39 -4.43
C GLU A 251 5.52 -15.87 -4.51
N ALA A 252 6.47 -15.00 -4.13
CA ALA A 252 7.89 -15.27 -4.17
C ALA A 252 8.42 -15.94 -2.88
N LEU A 253 7.54 -16.20 -1.90
CA LEU A 253 7.89 -16.67 -0.55
C LEU A 253 7.33 -18.06 -0.22
N GLY A 254 6.72 -18.77 -1.19
CA GLY A 254 6.06 -20.05 -0.94
C GLY A 254 6.98 -21.23 -0.55
N GLY A 255 8.30 -21.10 -0.75
CA GLY A 255 9.28 -22.14 -0.42
C GLY A 255 9.28 -22.44 1.08
N GLY A 256 9.17 -23.72 1.46
CA GLY A 256 9.11 -24.13 2.87
C GLY A 256 7.75 -23.91 3.56
N HIS A 257 6.76 -23.33 2.89
CA HIS A 257 5.45 -22.99 3.46
C HIS A 257 4.27 -23.68 2.77
N GLY A 258 4.51 -24.82 2.10
CA GLY A 258 3.50 -25.57 1.34
C GLY A 258 3.13 -24.93 0.00
N GLY A 259 3.95 -24.01 -0.50
CA GLY A 259 3.79 -23.33 -1.77
C GLY A 259 3.02 -22.01 -1.67
N ARG A 260 3.12 -21.18 -2.72
CA ARG A 260 2.54 -19.83 -2.77
C ARG A 260 1.04 -19.79 -2.47
N VAL A 261 0.29 -20.76 -2.98
CA VAL A 261 -1.17 -20.84 -2.77
C VAL A 261 -1.53 -21.00 -1.30
N LEU A 262 -0.83 -21.88 -0.56
CA LEU A 262 -1.12 -22.11 0.85
C LEU A 262 -0.71 -20.91 1.70
N LEU A 263 0.47 -20.32 1.43
CA LEU A 263 0.96 -19.15 2.12
C LEU A 263 0.03 -17.95 1.94
N SER A 264 -0.30 -17.59 0.69
CA SER A 264 -1.22 -16.50 0.36
C SER A 264 -2.58 -16.70 1.03
N ARG A 265 -3.12 -17.94 1.02
CA ARG A 265 -4.38 -18.24 1.68
C ARG A 265 -4.34 -17.99 3.20
N LYS A 266 -3.28 -18.43 3.88
CA LYS A 266 -3.13 -18.22 5.33
C LYS A 266 -3.06 -16.72 5.66
N TYR A 267 -2.25 -15.97 4.92
CA TYR A 267 -2.11 -14.52 5.10
C TYR A 267 -3.42 -13.77 4.83
N GLN A 268 -4.10 -14.05 3.72
CA GLN A 268 -5.37 -13.40 3.39
C GLN A 268 -6.48 -13.71 4.40
N GLN A 269 -6.58 -14.97 4.85
CA GLN A 269 -7.56 -15.34 5.87
C GLN A 269 -7.30 -14.64 7.21
N ALA A 270 -6.03 -14.57 7.63
CA ALA A 270 -5.64 -13.86 8.83
C ALA A 270 -5.90 -12.36 8.74
N LEU A 271 -5.59 -11.75 7.58
CA LEU A 271 -5.83 -10.34 7.32
C LEU A 271 -7.33 -10.03 7.40
N GLU A 272 -8.16 -10.74 6.64
CA GLU A 272 -9.62 -10.57 6.63
C GLU A 272 -10.25 -10.80 8.00
N ALA A 273 -9.77 -11.79 8.76
CA ALA A 273 -10.22 -12.04 10.13
C ALA A 273 -9.86 -10.89 11.08
N SER A 274 -8.67 -10.31 10.94
CA SER A 274 -8.27 -9.15 11.75
C SER A 274 -9.05 -7.89 11.38
N ILE A 275 -9.28 -7.63 10.08
CA ILE A 275 -10.11 -6.50 9.62
C ILE A 275 -11.52 -6.61 10.19
N ALA A 276 -12.17 -7.77 10.03
CA ALA A 276 -13.54 -7.99 10.52
C ALA A 276 -13.66 -7.86 12.04
N ARG A 277 -12.58 -8.11 12.79
CA ARG A 277 -12.56 -8.01 14.25
C ARG A 277 -12.36 -6.58 14.75
N ASN A 278 -11.57 -5.77 14.05
CA ASN A 278 -11.10 -4.49 14.56
C ASN A 278 -11.74 -3.27 13.87
N PHE A 279 -12.19 -3.40 12.62
CA PHE A 279 -12.76 -2.31 11.84
C PHE A 279 -14.21 -2.62 11.45
N ARG A 280 -15.13 -1.75 11.84
CA ARG A 280 -16.59 -1.97 11.72
C ARG A 280 -17.09 -2.00 10.28
N ASP A 281 -16.39 -1.32 9.38
CA ASP A 281 -16.89 -1.03 8.04
C ASP A 281 -16.07 -1.69 6.93
N ASN A 282 -15.51 -2.86 7.20
CA ASN A 282 -14.61 -3.55 6.27
C ASN A 282 -13.48 -2.61 5.79
N GLY A 283 -12.89 -1.88 6.74
CA GLY A 283 -11.98 -0.77 6.49
C GLY A 283 -10.62 -1.23 5.97
N ILE A 284 -10.57 -1.63 4.70
CA ILE A 284 -9.35 -2.07 4.03
C ILE A 284 -9.31 -1.62 2.56
N ILE A 285 -8.16 -1.10 2.14
CA ILE A 285 -7.79 -0.97 0.73
C ILE A 285 -6.67 -1.96 0.44
N CYS A 286 -6.91 -2.94 -0.44
CA CYS A 286 -5.90 -3.91 -0.85
C CYS A 286 -5.08 -3.38 -2.02
N CYS A 287 -3.76 -3.35 -1.92
CA CYS A 287 -2.90 -2.78 -2.94
C CYS A 287 -1.73 -3.72 -3.25
N MET A 288 -1.23 -3.65 -4.49
CA MET A 288 -0.30 -4.63 -5.06
C MET A 288 -0.79 -6.07 -4.88
N SER A 289 -2.09 -6.33 -5.10
CA SER A 289 -2.76 -7.57 -4.71
C SER A 289 -3.35 -8.37 -5.88
N HIS A 290 -2.99 -8.03 -7.12
CA HIS A 290 -3.61 -8.57 -8.34
C HIS A 290 -3.22 -10.00 -8.69
N ASN A 291 -2.30 -10.61 -7.94
CA ASN A 291 -1.94 -11.98 -8.25
C ASN A 291 -3.10 -12.95 -8.03
N THR A 292 -3.08 -14.05 -8.80
CA THR A 292 -4.16 -15.02 -8.78
C THR A 292 -4.39 -15.63 -7.39
N ASP A 293 -3.34 -15.90 -6.62
CA ASP A 293 -3.49 -16.52 -5.30
C ASP A 293 -4.21 -15.60 -4.32
N ASN A 294 -3.95 -14.30 -4.36
CA ASN A 294 -4.64 -13.30 -3.55
C ASN A 294 -6.10 -13.15 -3.97
N LEU A 295 -6.37 -13.02 -5.28
CA LEU A 295 -7.73 -12.90 -5.80
C LEU A 295 -8.59 -14.11 -5.44
N TYR A 296 -8.07 -15.34 -5.56
CA TYR A 296 -8.78 -16.57 -5.20
C TYR A 296 -8.85 -16.84 -3.69
N SER A 297 -7.98 -16.21 -2.90
CA SER A 297 -7.98 -16.39 -1.44
C SER A 297 -8.83 -15.37 -0.70
N SER A 298 -9.05 -14.18 -1.29
CA SER A 298 -9.89 -13.14 -0.69
C SER A 298 -11.37 -13.52 -0.75
N LYS A 299 -12.06 -13.35 0.39
CA LYS A 299 -13.50 -13.59 0.53
C LYS A 299 -14.28 -12.34 0.89
N ARG A 300 -13.67 -11.38 1.60
CA ARG A 300 -14.38 -10.24 2.21
C ARG A 300 -13.80 -8.88 1.87
N ASN A 301 -12.52 -8.78 1.49
CA ASN A 301 -11.94 -7.48 1.13
C ASN A 301 -12.75 -6.82 0.01
N ALA A 302 -13.18 -5.57 0.22
CA ALA A 302 -14.08 -4.89 -0.71
C ALA A 302 -13.34 -3.99 -1.71
N VAL A 303 -12.23 -3.36 -1.33
CA VAL A 303 -11.54 -2.36 -2.16
C VAL A 303 -10.18 -2.88 -2.61
N VAL A 304 -9.87 -2.72 -3.90
CA VAL A 304 -8.60 -3.12 -4.51
C VAL A 304 -8.04 -2.01 -5.39
N ARG A 305 -6.80 -1.56 -5.12
CA ARG A 305 -6.08 -0.66 -6.03
C ARG A 305 -5.91 -1.33 -7.38
N ALA A 306 -6.37 -0.73 -8.46
CA ALA A 306 -6.40 -1.29 -9.80
C ALA A 306 -5.22 -0.88 -10.69
N SER A 307 -4.16 -0.29 -10.12
CA SER A 307 -2.95 0.11 -10.82
C SER A 307 -1.67 -0.11 -10.02
N ASP A 308 -0.57 0.02 -10.75
CA ASP A 308 0.70 0.50 -10.18
C ASP A 308 0.57 1.97 -9.73
N ASP A 309 1.57 2.47 -9.01
CA ASP A 309 1.58 3.85 -8.52
C ASP A 309 1.52 4.86 -9.67
N PHE A 310 0.75 5.94 -9.47
CA PHE A 310 0.71 7.04 -10.42
C PHE A 310 1.93 7.96 -10.26
N TRP A 311 2.78 8.02 -11.29
CA TRP A 311 4.01 8.82 -11.34
C TRP A 311 3.82 10.20 -12.00
N PRO A 312 3.47 11.26 -11.25
CA PRO A 312 3.05 12.55 -11.83
C PRO A 312 4.12 13.28 -12.61
N ARG A 313 5.39 13.07 -12.24
CA ARG A 313 6.53 13.75 -12.85
C ARG A 313 6.97 13.07 -14.15
N ASP A 314 6.39 11.91 -14.48
CA ASP A 314 6.58 11.24 -15.75
C ASP A 314 5.37 11.50 -16.67
N PRO A 315 5.51 12.34 -17.70
CA PRO A 315 4.43 12.59 -18.65
C PRO A 315 3.85 11.34 -19.32
N ALA A 316 4.65 10.28 -19.47
CA ALA A 316 4.19 9.03 -20.07
C ALA A 316 3.22 8.26 -19.15
N SER A 317 3.28 8.48 -17.84
CA SER A 317 2.47 7.76 -16.87
C SER A 317 0.99 8.14 -16.95
N HIS A 318 0.63 9.40 -17.29
CA HIS A 318 -0.75 9.89 -17.19
C HIS A 318 -1.75 9.07 -18.01
N THR A 319 -1.45 8.86 -19.29
CA THR A 319 -2.37 8.14 -20.20
C THR A 319 -2.31 6.63 -19.98
N ILE A 320 -1.12 6.10 -19.70
CA ILE A 320 -0.91 4.67 -19.44
C ILE A 320 -1.60 4.24 -18.13
N HIS A 321 -1.51 5.07 -17.09
CA HIS A 321 -2.16 4.84 -15.80
C HIS A 321 -3.68 4.75 -15.98
N ILE A 322 -4.31 5.76 -16.60
CA ILE A 322 -5.77 5.77 -16.84
C ILE A 322 -6.21 4.59 -17.72
N ALA A 323 -5.46 4.27 -18.78
CA ALA A 323 -5.76 3.10 -19.59
C ALA A 323 -5.67 1.80 -18.76
N SER A 324 -4.62 1.65 -17.96
CA SER A 324 -4.38 0.43 -17.17
C SER A 324 -5.46 0.24 -16.10
N VAL A 325 -5.82 1.27 -15.33
CA VAL A 325 -6.91 1.18 -14.34
C VAL A 325 -8.24 0.85 -15.00
N ALA A 326 -8.53 1.42 -16.17
CA ALA A 326 -9.78 1.16 -16.88
C ALA A 326 -9.86 -0.30 -17.35
N TYR A 327 -8.79 -0.85 -17.93
CA TYR A 327 -8.74 -2.26 -18.35
C TYR A 327 -8.80 -3.21 -17.14
N ASN A 328 -8.05 -2.94 -16.07
CA ASN A 328 -8.05 -3.77 -14.88
C ASN A 328 -9.43 -3.74 -14.18
N THR A 329 -10.13 -2.61 -14.21
CA THR A 329 -11.48 -2.43 -13.67
C THR A 329 -12.49 -3.38 -14.32
N VAL A 330 -12.38 -3.67 -15.62
CA VAL A 330 -13.29 -4.62 -16.30
C VAL A 330 -13.26 -6.01 -15.66
N PHE A 331 -12.12 -6.44 -15.13
CA PHE A 331 -12.00 -7.74 -14.47
C PHE A 331 -12.20 -7.63 -12.95
N LEU A 332 -11.54 -6.67 -12.30
CA LEU A 332 -11.57 -6.53 -10.84
C LEU A 332 -12.95 -6.09 -10.34
N GLY A 333 -13.64 -5.23 -11.10
CA GLY A 333 -14.96 -4.70 -10.78
C GLY A 333 -16.06 -5.75 -10.61
N GLU A 334 -15.85 -6.95 -11.16
CA GLU A 334 -16.76 -8.09 -10.98
C GLU A 334 -16.72 -8.68 -9.57
N PHE A 335 -15.64 -8.42 -8.81
CA PHE A 335 -15.38 -9.06 -7.51
C PHE A 335 -15.04 -8.09 -6.38
N MET A 336 -14.57 -6.88 -6.68
CA MET A 336 -14.14 -5.87 -5.71
C MET A 336 -14.26 -4.47 -6.31
N GLN A 337 -14.37 -3.45 -5.46
CA GLN A 337 -14.36 -2.05 -5.87
C GLN A 337 -12.97 -1.62 -6.29
N PRO A 338 -12.77 -1.25 -7.56
CA PRO A 338 -11.50 -0.72 -8.02
C PRO A 338 -11.23 0.65 -7.39
N ASP A 339 -10.05 0.80 -6.81
CA ASP A 339 -9.43 2.06 -6.42
C ASP A 339 -8.44 2.47 -7.51
N TRP A 340 -8.61 3.66 -8.09
CA TRP A 340 -7.78 4.14 -9.20
C TRP A 340 -6.57 4.95 -8.74
N ASP A 341 -6.20 4.85 -7.46
CA ASP A 341 -5.10 5.59 -6.85
C ASP A 341 -5.35 7.11 -6.78
N MET A 342 -4.55 7.80 -5.98
CA MET A 342 -4.54 9.25 -5.84
C MET A 342 -4.06 9.97 -7.12
N PHE A 343 -4.30 11.28 -7.20
CA PHE A 343 -3.74 12.16 -8.24
C PHE A 343 -3.36 13.53 -7.68
N HIS A 344 -2.50 14.26 -8.42
CA HIS A 344 -2.18 15.65 -8.10
C HIS A 344 -3.30 16.58 -8.56
N SER A 345 -3.93 17.27 -7.61
CA SER A 345 -4.92 18.30 -7.87
C SER A 345 -4.29 19.58 -8.46
N VAL A 346 -3.01 19.83 -8.18
CA VAL A 346 -2.22 20.93 -8.77
C VAL A 346 -1.29 20.38 -9.85
N HIS A 347 -1.86 20.05 -11.01
CA HIS A 347 -1.11 19.50 -12.14
C HIS A 347 -1.78 19.86 -13.48
N PRO A 348 -1.02 20.05 -14.59
CA PRO A 348 -1.62 20.29 -15.91
C PRO A 348 -2.63 19.23 -16.40
N MET A 349 -2.54 18.01 -15.84
CA MET A 349 -3.45 16.89 -16.13
C MET A 349 -4.48 16.63 -15.02
N ALA A 350 -4.62 17.54 -14.04
CA ALA A 350 -5.48 17.34 -12.88
C ALA A 350 -6.95 17.13 -13.28
N GLU A 351 -7.49 17.97 -14.17
CA GLU A 351 -8.87 17.84 -14.64
C GLU A 351 -9.12 16.51 -15.35
N TYR A 352 -8.16 16.05 -16.18
CA TYR A 352 -8.23 14.76 -16.85
C TYR A 352 -8.31 13.60 -15.84
N HIS A 353 -7.44 13.62 -14.82
CA HIS A 353 -7.42 12.59 -13.78
C HIS A 353 -8.64 12.63 -12.86
N ALA A 354 -9.13 13.83 -12.53
CA ALA A 354 -10.33 14.01 -11.73
C ALA A 354 -11.56 13.49 -12.47
N ALA A 355 -11.74 13.88 -13.73
CA ALA A 355 -12.84 13.42 -14.57
C ALA A 355 -12.82 11.89 -14.76
N ALA A 356 -11.64 11.32 -15.03
CA ALA A 356 -11.51 9.87 -15.22
C ALA A 356 -11.94 9.07 -13.97
N ARG A 357 -11.55 9.52 -12.77
CA ARG A 357 -11.92 8.87 -11.50
C ARG A 357 -13.41 9.04 -11.17
N ALA A 358 -13.96 10.23 -11.42
CA ALA A 358 -15.37 10.49 -11.24
C ALA A 358 -16.25 9.60 -12.14
N VAL A 359 -15.86 9.42 -13.41
CA VAL A 359 -16.55 8.52 -14.34
C VAL A 359 -16.30 7.05 -14.01
N GLY A 360 -15.11 6.70 -13.52
CA GLY A 360 -14.74 5.34 -13.12
C GLY A 360 -15.46 4.83 -11.87
N GLY A 361 -16.16 5.69 -11.12
CA GLY A 361 -16.92 5.31 -9.93
C GLY A 361 -16.05 4.81 -8.77
N CYS A 362 -14.80 5.25 -8.70
CA CYS A 362 -13.87 4.91 -7.61
C CYS A 362 -13.84 6.00 -6.53
N ALA A 363 -13.21 5.70 -5.39
CA ALA A 363 -12.90 6.73 -4.40
C ALA A 363 -12.05 7.84 -5.03
N ILE A 364 -12.31 9.08 -4.63
CA ILE A 364 -11.56 10.25 -5.09
C ILE A 364 -10.79 10.80 -3.92
N TYR A 365 -9.49 10.63 -3.96
CA TYR A 365 -8.59 11.25 -3.01
C TYR A 365 -7.36 11.79 -3.72
N VAL A 366 -6.86 12.89 -3.20
CA VAL A 366 -5.72 13.62 -3.78
C VAL A 366 -4.51 13.47 -2.89
N ARG A 367 -3.41 14.07 -3.32
CA ARG A 367 -2.16 14.14 -2.58
C ARG A 367 -1.62 15.56 -2.58
#